data_AF-A0A1B0ZXT5-F1
#
_entry.id   AF-A0A1B0ZXT5-F1
#
_cell.length_a   1.000
_cell.length_b   1.000
_cell.length_c   1.000
_cell.angle_alpha   90.00
_cell.angle_beta   90.00
_cell.angle_gamma   90.00
#
_symmetry.space_group_name_H-M   'P 1'
#
loop_
_entity.id
_entity.type
_entity.pdbx_description
1 polymer ?
#
loop_
_entity_poly.entity_id
_entity_poly.type
_entity_poly.pdbx_seq_one_letter_code
_entity_poly.pdbx_strand_id
1 'polypeptide(L)'
;GFFTNHSWYNDLLVDFDSKDIVDKYKGKKVDLYGAYYGYQCAGGTPNKTACMYGGVTLHDNNRLTEEKKVPINLWLDGKQNTVPLETVKTNKKNVTVQELDLQARRYLQEKYNLYNSEVFD
;
A
#
# COMPACT_ATOMS: atom_id res chain seq x y z
N GLY A 1 -3.92 -19.51 -7.23
CA GLY A 1 -3.68 -18.65 -6.06
C GLY A 1 -3.51 -17.23 -6.54
N PHE A 2 -3.80 -16.26 -5.67
CA PHE A 2 -3.46 -14.86 -5.88
C PHE A 2 -1.95 -14.66 -6.10
N PHE A 3 -1.14 -15.31 -5.27
CA PHE A 3 0.30 -15.39 -5.45
C PHE A 3 0.66 -16.62 -6.28
N THR A 4 1.50 -16.45 -7.31
CA THR A 4 1.89 -17.53 -8.24
C THR A 4 3.31 -18.07 -8.00
N ASN A 5 4.22 -17.23 -7.49
CA ASN A 5 5.64 -17.57 -7.26
C ASN A 5 6.12 -17.19 -5.84
N HIS A 6 5.22 -17.18 -4.85
CA HIS A 6 5.57 -16.86 -3.46
C HIS A 6 5.88 -18.14 -2.69
N SER A 7 6.95 -18.12 -1.88
CA SER A 7 7.47 -19.32 -1.19
C SER A 7 6.51 -19.91 -0.14
N TRP A 8 5.72 -19.06 0.54
CA TRP A 8 4.76 -19.49 1.57
C TRP A 8 3.28 -19.34 1.20
N TYR A 9 2.88 -18.22 0.60
CA TYR A 9 1.47 -17.89 0.40
C TYR A 9 1.01 -18.18 -1.03
N ASN A 10 -0.23 -18.67 -1.13
CA ASN A 10 -0.97 -18.79 -2.38
C ASN A 10 -2.08 -17.76 -2.46
N ASP A 11 -2.67 -17.40 -1.32
CA ASP A 11 -3.88 -16.59 -1.24
C ASP A 11 -3.61 -15.27 -0.53
N LEU A 12 -4.36 -14.23 -0.92
CA LEU A 12 -4.43 -12.96 -0.22
C LEU A 12 -5.86 -12.74 0.26
N LEU A 13 -6.02 -12.59 1.57
CA LEU A 13 -7.25 -12.13 2.20
C LEU A 13 -7.16 -10.62 2.43
N VAL A 14 -8.20 -9.88 2.06
CA VAL A 14 -8.26 -8.44 2.30
C VAL A 14 -9.34 -8.13 3.32
N ASP A 15 -8.93 -7.54 4.43
CA ASP A 15 -9.80 -7.16 5.53
C ASP A 15 -10.27 -5.70 5.38
N PHE A 16 -11.56 -5.51 5.64
CA PHE A 16 -12.25 -4.23 5.61
C PHE A 16 -13.08 -4.06 6.88
N ASP A 17 -13.31 -2.81 7.28
CA ASP A 17 -14.00 -2.49 8.54
C ASP A 17 -15.47 -2.94 8.58
N SER A 18 -16.11 -3.10 7.42
CA SER A 18 -17.54 -3.44 7.38
C SER A 18 -17.96 -4.14 6.09
N LYS A 19 -19.08 -4.84 6.18
CA LYS A 19 -19.76 -5.46 5.05
C LYS A 19 -20.09 -4.44 3.95
N ASP A 20 -20.51 -3.23 4.31
CA ASP A 20 -20.87 -2.19 3.34
C ASP A 20 -19.67 -1.77 2.48
N ILE A 21 -18.46 -1.80 3.04
CA ILE A 21 -17.23 -1.56 2.27
C ILE A 21 -16.93 -2.74 1.36
N VAL A 22 -17.05 -3.98 1.86
CA VAL A 22 -16.86 -5.19 1.05
C VAL A 22 -17.80 -5.21 -0.15
N ASP A 23 -19.08 -4.88 0.05
CA ASP A 23 -20.10 -4.90 -1.01
C ASP A 23 -19.82 -3.87 -2.13
N LYS A 24 -18.98 -2.85 -1.88
CA LYS A 24 -18.50 -1.93 -2.93
C LYS A 24 -17.55 -2.62 -3.91
N TYR A 25 -16.78 -3.62 -3.48
CA TYR A 25 -15.68 -4.21 -4.23
C TYR A 25 -15.89 -5.68 -4.61
N LYS A 26 -16.69 -6.42 -3.85
CA LYS A 26 -16.94 -7.85 -4.06
C LYS A 26 -17.50 -8.10 -5.47
N GLY A 27 -16.87 -9.03 -6.20
CA GLY A 27 -17.29 -9.42 -7.55
C GLY A 27 -17.00 -8.40 -8.65
N LYS A 28 -16.25 -7.33 -8.37
CA LYS A 28 -15.88 -6.29 -9.34
C LYS A 28 -14.41 -6.42 -9.74
N LYS A 29 -14.05 -5.79 -10.87
CA LYS A 29 -12.64 -5.60 -11.24
C LYS A 29 -12.02 -4.58 -10.31
N VAL A 30 -10.93 -4.96 -9.66
CA VAL A 30 -10.25 -4.15 -8.66
C VAL A 30 -8.75 -4.16 -8.87
N ASP A 31 -8.10 -3.08 -8.45
CA ASP A 31 -6.66 -2.99 -8.30
C ASP A 31 -6.30 -3.00 -6.81
N LEU A 32 -5.19 -3.68 -6.49
CA LEU A 32 -4.70 -3.84 -5.12
C LEU A 32 -3.34 -3.14 -4.96
N TYR A 33 -3.20 -2.37 -3.89
CA TYR A 33 -1.92 -1.81 -3.44
C TYR A 33 -1.95 -1.67 -1.93
N GLY A 34 -1.13 -2.48 -1.24
CA GLY A 34 -0.97 -2.42 0.20
C GLY A 34 0.14 -3.34 0.69
N ALA A 35 0.41 -3.28 1.99
CA ALA A 35 1.38 -4.15 2.64
C ALA A 35 0.65 -5.35 3.24
N TYR A 36 1.08 -6.57 2.86
CA TYR A 36 0.52 -7.81 3.37
C TYR A 36 1.37 -8.39 4.50
N TYR A 37 0.78 -9.25 5.32
CA TYR A 37 1.43 -9.97 6.40
C TYR A 37 0.86 -11.39 6.52
N GLY A 38 1.62 -12.32 7.14
CA GLY A 38 1.16 -13.69 7.36
C GLY A 38 0.84 -14.04 8.82
N TYR A 39 1.49 -13.38 9.78
CA TYR A 39 1.33 -13.70 11.20
C TYR A 39 -0.13 -13.51 11.63
N GLN A 40 -0.74 -14.55 12.23
CA GLN A 40 -2.15 -14.60 12.62
C GLN A 40 -3.18 -14.41 11.49
N CYS A 41 -2.78 -14.51 10.21
CA CYS A 41 -3.71 -14.51 9.11
C CYS A 41 -4.35 -15.90 8.92
N ALA A 42 -5.68 -15.97 8.91
CA ALA A 42 -6.43 -17.19 8.64
C ALA A 42 -7.69 -16.90 7.83
N GLY A 43 -7.98 -17.70 6.80
CA GLY A 43 -9.25 -17.61 6.05
C GLY A 43 -9.24 -18.26 4.67
N GLY A 44 -8.10 -18.22 3.96
CA GLY A 44 -7.89 -18.92 2.69
C GLY A 44 -7.32 -20.33 2.88
N THR A 45 -6.43 -20.75 1.99
CA THR A 45 -5.71 -22.03 2.14
C THR A 45 -4.96 -22.08 3.49
N PRO A 46 -5.15 -23.14 4.31
CA PRO A 46 -4.49 -23.26 5.61
C PRO A 46 -2.98 -23.08 5.53
N ASN A 47 -2.43 -22.22 6.40
CA ASN A 47 -1.01 -21.85 6.47
C ASN A 47 -0.41 -21.25 5.18
N LYS A 48 -1.23 -20.94 4.16
CA LYS A 48 -0.79 -20.39 2.86
C LYS A 48 -1.55 -19.13 2.47
N THR A 49 -2.09 -18.41 3.45
CA THR A 49 -2.82 -17.15 3.26
C THR A 49 -2.05 -16.00 3.88
N ALA A 50 -1.86 -14.92 3.12
CA ALA A 50 -1.47 -13.62 3.66
C ALA A 50 -2.70 -12.72 3.78
N CYS A 51 -2.65 -11.76 4.70
CA CYS A 51 -3.71 -10.79 4.95
C CYS A 51 -3.22 -9.38 4.62
N MET A 52 -4.13 -8.50 4.26
CA MET A 52 -3.88 -7.08 4.03
C MET A 52 -5.11 -6.28 4.48
N TYR A 53 -4.90 -5.10 5.05
CA TYR A 53 -6.00 -4.18 5.36
C TYR A 53 -6.23 -3.21 4.21
N GLY A 54 -7.46 -3.18 3.68
CA GLY A 54 -7.86 -2.24 2.64
C GLY A 54 -7.03 -2.34 1.36
N GLY A 55 -6.49 -1.22 0.88
CA GLY A 55 -5.63 -1.20 -0.31
C GLY A 55 -6.32 -1.50 -1.63
N VAL A 56 -7.66 -1.42 -1.68
CA VAL A 56 -8.46 -1.80 -2.86
C VAL A 56 -9.08 -0.57 -3.52
N THR A 57 -8.98 -0.52 -4.85
CA THR A 57 -9.66 0.47 -5.69
C THR A 57 -10.41 -0.21 -6.81
N LEU A 58 -11.49 0.39 -7.30
CA LEU A 58 -12.15 -0.09 -8.51
C LEU A 58 -11.22 0.13 -9.72
N HIS A 59 -11.15 -0.86 -10.60
CA HIS A 59 -10.29 -0.80 -11.79
C HIS A 59 -10.89 0.06 -12.90
N ASP A 60 -12.18 -0.16 -13.19
CA ASP A 60 -12.84 0.45 -14.34
C ASP A 60 -12.86 1.99 -14.22
N ASN A 61 -12.46 2.66 -15.31
CA ASN A 61 -12.35 4.13 -15.41
C ASN A 61 -11.39 4.82 -14.42
N ASN A 62 -10.63 4.05 -13.63
CA ASN A 62 -9.75 4.59 -12.59
C ASN A 62 -8.30 4.82 -13.05
N ARG A 63 -7.92 4.36 -14.24
CA ARG A 63 -6.58 4.58 -14.79
C ARG A 63 -6.43 6.01 -15.34
N LEU A 64 -5.33 6.69 -14.98
CA LEU A 64 -4.91 7.95 -15.57
C LEU A 64 -4.23 7.72 -16.93
N THR A 65 -4.31 8.72 -17.81
CA THR A 65 -3.64 8.69 -19.14
C THR A 65 -2.11 8.78 -18.99
N GLU A 66 -1.65 9.52 -17.99
CA GLU A 66 -0.24 9.70 -17.65
C GLU A 66 -0.03 9.41 -16.16
N GLU A 67 1.17 8.92 -15.81
CA GLU A 67 1.53 8.66 -14.42
C GLU A 67 1.51 9.99 -13.63
N LYS A 68 0.70 10.03 -12.57
CA LYS A 68 0.64 11.19 -11.68
C LYS A 68 1.77 11.12 -10.68
N LYS A 69 2.69 12.07 -10.79
CA LYS A 69 3.67 12.39 -9.75
C LYS A 69 3.02 13.27 -8.70
N VAL A 70 3.08 12.86 -7.43
CA VAL A 70 2.45 13.56 -6.30
C VAL A 70 3.51 14.42 -5.63
N PRO A 71 3.41 15.77 -5.68
CA PRO A 71 4.38 16.64 -5.03
C PRO A 71 4.35 16.49 -3.51
N ILE A 72 5.52 16.42 -2.89
CA ILE A 72 5.68 16.29 -1.44
C ILE A 72 6.42 17.51 -0.92
N ASN A 73 5.84 18.17 0.07
CA ASN A 73 6.55 19.16 0.88
C ASN A 73 6.99 18.47 2.17
N LEU A 74 8.29 18.48 2.45
CA LEU A 74 8.88 17.88 3.64
C LEU A 74 9.50 18.96 4.51
N TRP A 75 9.24 18.91 5.82
CA TRP A 75 9.85 19.80 6.81
C TRP A 75 10.63 18.98 7.82
N LEU A 76 11.88 19.37 8.05
CA LEU A 76 12.75 18.84 9.10
C LEU A 76 13.18 20.03 9.96
N ASP A 77 12.87 19.97 11.26
CA ASP A 77 13.15 21.06 12.22
C ASP A 77 12.67 22.44 11.74
N GLY A 78 11.47 22.46 11.15
CA GLY A 78 10.84 23.66 10.60
C GLY A 78 11.41 24.16 9.26
N LYS A 79 12.48 23.54 8.74
CA LYS A 79 13.07 23.88 7.43
C LYS A 79 12.51 23.00 6.34
N GLN A 80 12.02 23.62 5.27
CA GLN A 80 11.54 22.89 4.10
C GLN A 80 12.72 22.24 3.36
N ASN A 81 12.57 20.98 2.97
CA ASN A 81 13.55 20.19 2.25
C ASN A 81 12.98 19.77 0.89
N THR A 82 13.84 19.72 -0.12
CA THR A 82 13.47 19.29 -1.46
C THR A 82 13.31 17.77 -1.52
N VAL A 83 12.16 17.32 -2.01
CA VAL A 83 11.88 15.90 -2.28
C VAL A 83 11.79 15.69 -3.79
N PRO A 84 12.44 14.67 -4.37
CA PRO A 84 12.31 14.35 -5.79
C PRO A 84 10.84 14.13 -6.19
N LEU A 85 10.44 14.65 -7.35
CA LEU A 85 9.04 14.57 -7.79
C LEU A 85 8.59 13.13 -8.06
N GLU A 86 9.52 12.20 -8.30
CA GLU A 86 9.24 10.77 -8.52
C GLU A 86 8.98 9.98 -7.22
N THR A 87 9.14 10.60 -6.04
CA THR A 87 9.11 9.89 -4.76
C THR A 87 7.78 9.20 -4.46
N VAL A 88 6.65 9.85 -4.79
CA VAL A 88 5.32 9.25 -4.70
C VAL A 88 4.62 9.43 -6.03
N LYS A 89 4.14 8.34 -6.59
CA LYS A 89 3.45 8.35 -7.88
C LYS A 89 2.33 7.32 -7.94
N THR A 90 1.39 7.55 -8.83
CA THR A 90 0.27 6.64 -9.05
C THR A 90 -0.26 6.75 -10.47
N ASN A 91 -0.81 5.64 -10.96
CA ASN A 91 -1.55 5.60 -12.23
C ASN A 91 -3.07 5.63 -11.99
N LYS A 92 -3.52 5.85 -10.75
CA LYS A 92 -4.93 5.82 -10.34
C LYS A 92 -5.50 7.23 -10.15
N LYS A 93 -6.73 7.47 -10.61
CA LYS A 93 -7.49 8.71 -10.36
C LYS A 93 -7.96 8.77 -8.91
N ASN A 94 -8.61 7.70 -8.46
CA ASN A 94 -8.95 7.43 -7.08
C ASN A 94 -7.92 6.45 -6.54
N VAL A 95 -7.00 6.96 -5.72
CA VAL A 95 -5.90 6.21 -5.10
C VAL A 95 -6.19 6.01 -3.62
N THR A 96 -5.75 4.89 -3.04
CA THR A 96 -5.85 4.71 -1.59
C THR A 96 -4.82 5.57 -0.88
N VAL A 97 -5.15 6.07 0.31
CA VAL A 97 -4.17 6.74 1.17
C VAL A 97 -2.99 5.82 1.45
N GLN A 98 -3.24 4.51 1.63
CA GLN A 98 -2.22 3.49 1.86
C GLN A 98 -1.19 3.39 0.73
N GLU A 99 -1.59 3.48 -0.54
CA GLU A 99 -0.66 3.45 -1.68
C GLU A 99 0.32 4.64 -1.66
N LEU A 100 -0.17 5.83 -1.29
CA LEU A 100 0.65 7.03 -1.18
C LEU A 100 1.56 6.97 0.05
N ASP A 101 1.02 6.56 1.19
CA ASP A 101 1.71 6.51 2.48
C ASP A 101 2.85 5.47 2.48
N LEU A 102 2.65 4.28 1.89
CA LEU A 102 3.70 3.26 1.79
C LEU A 102 4.91 3.75 0.97
N GLN A 103 4.66 4.49 -0.12
CA GLN A 103 5.74 5.09 -0.91
C GLN A 103 6.46 6.20 -0.13
N ALA A 104 5.71 7.09 0.52
CA ALA A 104 6.28 8.18 1.31
C ALA A 104 7.11 7.68 2.50
N ARG A 105 6.57 6.72 3.27
CA ARG A 105 7.28 6.13 4.42
C ARG A 105 8.52 5.36 4.00
N ARG A 106 8.48 4.69 2.85
CA ARG A 106 9.69 4.08 2.29
C ARG A 106 10.77 5.12 2.04
N TYR A 107 10.43 6.26 1.43
CA TYR A 107 11.38 7.36 1.23
C TYR A 107 11.90 7.92 2.55
N LEU A 108 11.04 8.13 3.54
CA LEU A 108 11.44 8.62 4.86
C LEU A 108 12.40 7.64 5.55
N GLN A 109 12.15 6.33 5.42
CA GLN A 109 13.04 5.30 5.92
C GLN A 109 14.40 5.34 5.21
N GLU A 110 14.42 5.35 3.88
CA GLU A 110 15.66 5.35 3.09
C GLU A 110 16.48 6.63 3.31
N LYS A 111 15.84 7.78 3.50
CA LYS A 111 16.51 9.09 3.57
C LYS A 111 16.86 9.53 4.99
N TYR A 112 16.03 9.17 5.96
CA TYR A 112 16.11 9.68 7.33
C TYR A 112 16.10 8.59 8.40
N ASN A 113 16.12 7.31 8.01
CA ASN A 113 16.12 6.18 8.95
C ASN A 113 14.94 6.22 9.93
N LEU A 114 13.76 6.63 9.45
CA LEU A 114 12.56 6.88 10.26
C LEU A 114 12.21 5.78 11.29
N TYR A 115 12.50 4.51 10.98
CA TYR A 115 12.19 3.35 11.79
C TYR A 115 13.42 2.65 12.38
N ASN A 116 14.62 3.23 12.24
CA ASN A 116 15.78 2.69 12.92
C ASN A 116 15.69 2.99 14.41
N SER A 117 16.16 2.05 15.23
CA SER A 117 16.39 2.33 16.65
C SER A 117 17.48 3.38 16.81
N GLU A 118 17.32 4.29 17.77
CA GLU A 118 18.45 5.06 18.28
C GLU A 118 19.43 4.07 18.92
N VAL A 119 20.63 3.95 18.35
CA VAL A 119 21.72 3.26 19.02
C VAL A 119 22.26 4.26 20.03
N PHE A 120 22.00 4.00 21.32
CA PHE A 120 22.72 4.67 22.40
C PHE A 120 24.09 3.99 22.49
N ASP A 121 25.11 4.60 21.86
CA ASP A 121 26.52 4.30 22.14
C ASP A 121 26.94 4.92 23.48
#